data_AF-A0A063YMW3-F1
#
_entry.id   AF-A0A063YMW3-F1
#
_cell.length_a   1.000
_cell.length_b   1.000
_cell.length_c   1.000
_cell.angle_alpha   90.00
_cell.angle_beta   90.00
_cell.angle_gamma   90.00
#
_symmetry.space_group_name_H-M   'P 1'
#
loop_
_entity.id
_entity.type
_entity.pdbx_description
1 polymer ?
#
loop_
_entity_poly.entity_id
_entity_poly.type
_entity_poly.pdbx_seq_one_letter_code
_entity_poly.pdbx_strand_id
1 'polypeptide(L)'
;MKFPFIVYSNLSPKLIERWEKYYNNPTNEYERKVEEGLWRRTQNEENKEESGWKSDLDARRRMLHYRHHYDVITDSNGNRHLALVSTYLWLHLCFPEDELEDYKKSISVGLEMGGWNLLSSSPRLSFYEKGDLLLKIELFNQKEQDIKSSRTFPESYRILEATIHNKAYTIDQEFESRPWAILDSGIRKKDVRSEKFEEISYQKILDYLPAQFEIGCGPSIEAGIPPLHFLHHVYYVTNKKDHTFILGSKEDRLLYEILSNTEGKYINMVEMYLKCFISEPTPFYKGLKILEEMGCLVGPIITNNFDGLVTRVGLKEKYIRRFEETHIIPEIDFHPDARSLIVVGSHADRRKVRAAARKKGLKIIYIDPEGYSEDEEFIPYPLESLEADDILIRESASIAMENIIAAIKGKRALINV
;
A
#
# COMPACT_ATOMS: atom_id res chain seq x y z
N MET A 1 -16.55 -20.00 -0.09
CA MET A 1 -15.18 -19.96 -0.63
C MET A 1 -14.38 -21.14 -0.11
N LYS A 2 -13.67 -21.83 -0.99
CA LYS A 2 -12.74 -22.91 -0.63
C LYS A 2 -11.32 -22.42 -0.75
N PHE A 3 -10.44 -22.93 0.10
CA PHE A 3 -9.01 -22.69 0.07
C PHE A 3 -8.27 -23.96 -0.32
N PRO A 4 -7.20 -23.87 -1.13
CA PRO A 4 -6.66 -22.64 -1.73
C PRO A 4 -7.58 -22.05 -2.81
N PHE A 5 -7.69 -20.72 -2.86
CA PHE A 5 -8.50 -20.01 -3.85
C PHE A 5 -7.64 -19.60 -5.04
N ILE A 6 -7.93 -20.14 -6.23
CA ILE A 6 -7.15 -19.87 -7.44
C ILE A 6 -7.33 -18.41 -7.85
N VAL A 7 -6.23 -17.66 -7.82
CA VAL A 7 -6.16 -16.25 -8.23
C VAL A 7 -5.80 -16.16 -9.71
N TYR A 8 -4.92 -17.04 -10.18
CA TYR A 8 -4.52 -17.09 -11.58
C TYR A 8 -4.18 -18.52 -11.99
N SER A 9 -4.91 -19.02 -12.98
CA SER A 9 -4.81 -20.40 -13.44
C SER A 9 -3.76 -20.59 -14.52
N ASN A 10 -3.19 -21.80 -14.61
CA ASN A 10 -2.33 -22.25 -15.70
C ASN A 10 -1.11 -21.34 -15.93
N LEU A 11 -0.25 -21.27 -14.92
CA LEU A 11 0.97 -20.49 -14.97
C LEU A 11 1.90 -20.98 -16.09
N SER A 12 2.41 -20.03 -16.86
CA SER A 12 3.47 -20.32 -17.84
C SER A 12 4.78 -20.69 -17.13
N PRO A 13 5.70 -21.41 -17.81
CA PRO A 13 7.03 -21.69 -17.25
C PRO A 13 7.76 -20.44 -16.74
N LYS A 14 7.62 -19.31 -17.46
CA LYS A 14 8.18 -18.01 -17.07
C LYS A 14 7.62 -17.50 -15.74
N LEU A 15 6.32 -17.64 -15.50
CA LEU A 15 5.69 -17.21 -14.25
C LEU A 15 6.05 -18.14 -13.07
N ILE A 16 6.22 -19.44 -13.35
CA ILE A 16 6.70 -20.40 -12.35
C ILE A 16 8.13 -20.06 -11.94
N GLU A 17 9.04 -19.83 -12.91
CA GLU A 17 10.42 -19.41 -12.61
C GLU A 17 10.45 -18.10 -11.82
N ARG A 18 9.60 -17.13 -12.20
CA ARG A 18 9.45 -15.87 -11.46
C ARG A 18 9.06 -16.11 -10.00
N TRP A 19 8.09 -16.99 -9.75
CA TRP A 19 7.66 -17.35 -8.41
C TRP A 19 8.84 -17.87 -7.58
N GLU A 20 9.53 -18.90 -8.08
CA GLU A 20 10.65 -19.53 -7.35
C GLU A 20 11.79 -18.53 -7.08
N LYS A 21 12.12 -17.71 -8.08
CA LYS A 21 13.27 -16.81 -8.00
C LYS A 21 13.03 -15.61 -7.10
N TYR A 22 11.83 -15.03 -7.12
CA TYR A 22 11.57 -13.71 -6.53
C TYR A 22 10.55 -13.71 -5.39
N TYR A 23 9.65 -14.69 -5.32
CA TYR A 23 8.60 -14.75 -4.30
C TYR A 23 8.90 -15.84 -3.26
N ASN A 24 9.25 -17.04 -3.71
CA ASN A 24 9.61 -18.19 -2.88
C ASN A 24 11.11 -18.23 -2.54
N ASN A 25 11.70 -17.06 -2.30
CA ASN A 25 13.13 -16.95 -2.02
C ASN A 25 13.37 -16.57 -0.55
N PRO A 26 13.96 -17.46 0.27
CA PRO A 26 14.18 -17.19 1.69
C PRO A 26 15.23 -16.09 1.96
N THR A 27 15.99 -15.66 0.95
CA THR A 27 16.97 -14.57 1.09
C THR A 27 16.37 -13.18 0.88
N ASN A 28 15.08 -13.09 0.57
CA ASN A 28 14.39 -11.81 0.45
C ASN A 28 14.40 -11.06 1.79
N GLU A 29 14.60 -9.74 1.75
CA GLU A 29 14.56 -8.87 2.94
C GLU A 29 13.15 -8.84 3.60
N TYR A 30 12.11 -9.22 2.86
CA TYR A 30 10.73 -9.32 3.33
C TYR A 30 9.97 -10.45 2.62
N GLU A 31 8.90 -10.91 3.25
CA GLU A 31 8.07 -12.01 2.75
C GLU A 31 7.17 -11.57 1.59
N ARG A 32 7.65 -11.72 0.35
CA ARG A 32 6.92 -11.33 -0.87
C ARG A 32 5.68 -12.17 -1.17
N LYS A 33 5.53 -13.33 -0.52
CA LYS A 33 4.32 -14.15 -0.59
C LYS A 33 3.15 -13.58 0.21
N VAL A 34 3.41 -12.55 1.02
CA VAL A 34 2.44 -11.95 1.92
C VAL A 34 2.13 -10.53 1.47
N GLU A 35 0.83 -10.26 1.34
CA GLU A 35 0.32 -8.90 1.26
C GLU A 35 -0.34 -8.56 2.60
N GLU A 36 0.13 -7.50 3.25
CA GLU A 36 -0.41 -7.05 4.54
C GLU A 36 -0.64 -5.53 4.50
N GLY A 37 -1.77 -5.09 5.07
CA GLY A 37 -2.10 -3.67 5.12
C GLY A 37 -3.01 -3.29 6.27
N LEU A 38 -2.90 -2.04 6.71
CA LEU A 38 -3.81 -1.40 7.66
C LEU A 38 -4.30 -0.09 7.11
N TRP A 39 -5.61 0.09 7.20
CA TRP A 39 -6.27 1.36 6.97
C TRP A 39 -6.91 1.80 8.27
N ARG A 40 -6.49 2.96 8.80
CA ARG A 40 -7.10 3.56 9.99
C ARG A 40 -7.56 4.97 9.70
N ARG A 41 -8.75 5.31 10.18
CA ARG A 41 -9.35 6.64 10.14
C ARG A 41 -10.05 6.91 11.47
N THR A 42 -9.84 8.09 11.99
CA THR A 42 -10.49 8.62 13.20
C THR A 42 -11.13 9.94 12.87
N GLN A 43 -12.21 10.29 13.54
CA GLN A 43 -12.89 11.57 13.40
C GLN A 43 -12.47 12.50 14.52
N ASN A 44 -11.48 13.34 14.28
CA ASN A 44 -10.88 14.21 15.29
C ASN A 44 -10.66 15.62 14.71
N GLU A 45 -10.39 16.61 15.57
CA GLU A 45 -10.10 17.98 15.14
C GLU A 45 -8.90 18.08 14.17
N GLU A 46 -7.83 17.31 14.43
CA GLU A 46 -6.60 17.32 13.62
C GLU A 46 -6.80 16.94 12.15
N ASN A 47 -7.90 16.26 11.81
CA ASN A 47 -8.22 15.83 10.45
C ASN A 47 -9.63 16.23 10.02
N LYS A 48 -10.16 17.32 10.59
CA LYS A 48 -11.55 17.78 10.39
C LYS A 48 -11.96 17.95 8.92
N GLU A 49 -11.02 18.36 8.06
CA GLU A 49 -11.29 18.56 6.63
C GLU A 49 -11.58 17.24 5.93
N GLU A 50 -10.83 16.18 6.25
CA GLU A 50 -11.05 14.85 5.67
C GLU A 50 -12.09 14.02 6.44
N SER A 51 -12.25 14.22 7.76
CA SER A 51 -13.13 13.41 8.61
C SER A 51 -14.51 14.00 8.85
N GLY A 52 -14.72 15.27 8.49
CA GLY A 52 -15.96 15.99 8.74
C GLY A 52 -16.24 16.25 10.22
N TRP A 53 -15.22 16.21 11.09
CA TRP A 53 -15.34 16.50 12.51
C TRP A 53 -15.88 17.91 12.77
N LYS A 54 -16.84 18.04 13.70
CA LYS A 54 -17.45 19.33 14.08
C LYS A 54 -17.29 19.67 15.57
N SER A 55 -17.20 18.67 16.43
CA SER A 55 -17.10 18.85 17.89
C SER A 55 -16.62 17.58 18.58
N ASP A 56 -16.29 17.67 19.88
CA ASP A 56 -15.89 16.52 20.70
C ASP A 56 -16.96 15.42 20.84
N LEU A 57 -18.18 15.66 20.35
CA LEU A 57 -19.22 14.64 20.23
C LEU A 57 -19.05 13.74 18.99
N ASP A 58 -18.18 14.12 18.06
CA ASP A 58 -17.81 13.31 16.91
C ASP A 58 -16.57 12.47 17.23
N ALA A 59 -16.74 11.14 17.25
CA ALA A 59 -15.65 10.23 17.60
C ALA A 59 -15.65 8.95 16.75
N ARG A 60 -16.12 9.01 15.49
CA ARG A 60 -16.14 7.83 14.62
C ARG A 60 -14.73 7.28 14.41
N ARG A 61 -14.61 5.95 14.44
CA ARG A 61 -13.35 5.27 14.15
C ARG A 61 -13.60 4.08 13.23
N ARG A 62 -12.73 3.96 12.22
CA ARG A 62 -12.67 2.80 11.33
C ARG A 62 -11.23 2.32 11.22
N MET A 63 -11.01 1.05 11.52
CA MET A 63 -9.72 0.40 11.35
C MET A 63 -9.92 -0.93 10.63
N LEU A 64 -9.09 -1.19 9.63
CA LEU A 64 -9.10 -2.40 8.84
C LEU A 64 -7.67 -2.92 8.73
N HIS A 65 -7.40 -4.09 9.29
CA HIS A 65 -6.14 -4.82 9.12
C HIS A 65 -6.41 -6.07 8.29
N TYR A 66 -5.59 -6.34 7.29
CA TYR A 66 -5.71 -7.57 6.51
C TYR A 66 -4.34 -8.15 6.22
N ARG A 67 -4.31 -9.48 6.04
CA ARG A 67 -3.13 -10.23 5.64
C ARG A 67 -3.53 -11.39 4.73
N HIS A 68 -2.92 -11.45 3.56
CA HIS A 68 -3.16 -12.45 2.53
C HIS A 68 -1.85 -13.17 2.23
N HIS A 69 -1.88 -14.51 2.24
CA HIS A 69 -0.74 -15.35 1.89
C HIS A 69 -1.05 -16.07 0.58
N TYR A 70 -0.12 -15.98 -0.35
CA TYR A 70 -0.19 -16.60 -1.66
C TYR A 70 0.83 -17.73 -1.82
N ASP A 71 0.47 -18.77 -2.56
CA ASP A 71 1.43 -19.78 -3.01
C ASP A 71 1.12 -20.31 -4.41
N VAL A 72 2.09 -21.00 -5.02
CA VAL A 72 1.87 -21.76 -6.24
C VAL A 72 1.47 -23.18 -5.89
N ILE A 73 0.25 -23.55 -6.27
CA ILE A 73 -0.31 -24.89 -6.05
C ILE A 73 -0.26 -25.69 -7.36
N THR A 74 -0.19 -27.02 -7.25
CA THR A 74 -0.25 -27.93 -8.40
C THR A 74 -1.56 -28.72 -8.34
N ASP A 75 -2.32 -28.74 -9.44
CA ASP A 75 -3.54 -29.54 -9.53
C ASP A 75 -3.26 -31.02 -9.85
N SER A 76 -4.31 -31.84 -9.87
CA SER A 76 -4.21 -33.28 -10.16
C SER A 76 -3.67 -33.61 -11.56
N ASN A 77 -3.73 -32.65 -12.49
CA ASN A 77 -3.24 -32.80 -13.87
C ASN A 77 -1.79 -32.27 -14.01
N GLY A 78 -1.17 -31.81 -12.92
CA GLY A 78 0.18 -31.24 -12.92
C GLY A 78 0.25 -29.78 -13.33
N ASN A 79 -0.89 -29.09 -13.57
CA ASN A 79 -0.86 -27.67 -13.89
C ASN A 79 -0.62 -26.86 -12.61
N ARG A 80 0.18 -25.79 -12.74
CA ARG A 80 0.48 -24.89 -11.63
C ARG A 80 -0.39 -23.63 -11.68
N HIS A 81 -0.86 -23.19 -10.51
CA HIS A 81 -1.76 -22.06 -10.35
C HIS A 81 -1.25 -21.15 -9.23
N LEU A 82 -1.36 -19.83 -9.38
CA LEU A 82 -1.20 -18.92 -8.24
C LEU A 82 -2.50 -18.94 -7.44
N ALA A 83 -2.39 -19.14 -6.13
CA ALA A 83 -3.55 -19.20 -5.25
C ALA A 83 -3.35 -18.40 -3.96
N LEU A 84 -4.46 -17.86 -3.46
CA LEU A 84 -4.58 -17.37 -2.10
C LEU A 84 -4.75 -18.60 -1.18
N VAL A 85 -3.73 -18.89 -0.37
CA VAL A 85 -3.68 -20.06 0.50
C VAL A 85 -4.12 -19.76 1.93
N SER A 86 -4.01 -18.50 2.34
CA SER A 86 -4.42 -18.05 3.68
C SER A 86 -4.90 -16.61 3.65
N THR A 87 -5.88 -16.28 4.48
CA THR A 87 -6.42 -14.92 4.59
C THR A 87 -6.81 -14.59 6.03
N TYR A 88 -6.60 -13.33 6.39
CA TYR A 88 -7.09 -12.69 7.59
C TYR A 88 -7.55 -11.28 7.25
N LEU A 89 -8.66 -10.86 7.86
CA LEU A 89 -9.19 -9.52 7.81
C LEU A 89 -9.84 -9.21 9.15
N TRP A 90 -9.49 -8.09 9.76
CA TRP A 90 -10.10 -7.55 10.96
C TRP A 90 -10.57 -6.14 10.69
N LEU A 91 -11.87 -5.91 10.93
CA LEU A 91 -12.52 -4.62 10.82
C LEU A 91 -13.00 -4.20 12.20
N HIS A 92 -12.56 -3.04 12.66
CA HIS A 92 -13.02 -2.39 13.86
C HIS A 92 -13.76 -1.09 13.50
N LEU A 93 -14.99 -0.97 13.97
CA LEU A 93 -15.85 0.19 13.79
C LEU A 93 -16.25 0.76 15.15
N CYS A 94 -16.24 2.07 15.31
CA CYS A 94 -16.84 2.79 16.43
C CYS A 94 -17.76 3.87 15.87
N PHE A 95 -19.07 3.70 16.07
CA PHE A 95 -20.12 4.57 15.53
C PHE A 95 -21.13 4.93 16.62
N PRO A 96 -21.96 5.97 16.41
CA PRO A 96 -23.22 6.12 17.12
C PRO A 96 -24.05 4.83 17.06
N GLU A 97 -24.77 4.51 18.14
CA GLU A 97 -25.51 3.26 18.31
C GLU A 97 -26.58 3.05 17.22
N ASP A 98 -27.28 4.11 16.81
CA ASP A 98 -28.26 4.08 15.73
C ASP A 98 -27.63 3.77 14.37
N GLU A 99 -26.49 4.40 14.04
CA GLU A 99 -25.72 4.10 12.83
C GLU A 99 -25.19 2.66 12.83
N LEU A 100 -24.79 2.15 14.00
CA LEU A 100 -24.30 0.78 14.14
C LEU A 100 -25.43 -0.25 13.94
N GLU A 101 -26.65 0.03 14.42
CA GLU A 101 -27.80 -0.83 14.15
C GLU A 101 -28.14 -0.88 12.66
N ASP A 102 -28.03 0.24 11.94
CA ASP A 102 -28.16 0.25 10.48
C ASP A 102 -27.05 -0.57 9.78
N TYR A 103 -25.81 -0.46 10.26
CA TYR A 103 -24.71 -1.29 9.76
C TYR A 103 -24.97 -2.78 10.00
N LYS A 104 -25.47 -3.16 11.18
CA LYS A 104 -25.84 -4.55 11.51
C LYS A 104 -26.94 -5.10 10.60
N LYS A 105 -27.94 -4.30 10.25
CA LYS A 105 -28.96 -4.70 9.26
C LYS A 105 -28.31 -5.04 7.91
N SER A 106 -27.35 -4.22 7.46
CA SER A 106 -26.61 -4.51 6.22
C SER A 106 -25.82 -5.81 6.32
N ILE A 107 -25.17 -6.08 7.47
CA ILE A 107 -24.47 -7.35 7.72
C ILE A 107 -25.45 -8.52 7.64
N SER A 108 -26.60 -8.44 8.30
CA SER A 108 -27.62 -9.50 8.28
C SER A 108 -28.09 -9.81 6.85
N VAL A 109 -28.36 -8.78 6.04
CA VAL A 109 -28.71 -8.96 4.62
C VAL A 109 -27.56 -9.62 3.85
N GLY A 110 -26.32 -9.18 4.08
CA GLY A 110 -25.14 -9.76 3.44
C GLY A 110 -24.91 -11.23 3.80
N LEU A 111 -25.10 -11.60 5.07
CA LEU A 111 -25.00 -12.99 5.55
C LEU A 111 -26.03 -13.89 4.88
N GLU A 112 -27.29 -13.44 4.80
CA GLU A 112 -28.38 -14.18 4.15
C GLU A 112 -28.13 -14.34 2.66
N MET A 113 -27.87 -13.25 1.94
CA MET A 113 -27.58 -13.27 0.50
C MET A 113 -26.35 -14.14 0.18
N GLY A 114 -25.35 -14.09 1.05
CA GLY A 114 -24.12 -14.84 0.90
C GLY A 114 -24.22 -16.32 1.27
N GLY A 115 -25.30 -16.76 1.93
CA GLY A 115 -25.43 -18.13 2.43
C GLY A 115 -24.39 -18.48 3.49
N TRP A 116 -24.14 -17.58 4.44
CA TRP A 116 -23.31 -17.86 5.60
C TRP A 116 -24.08 -18.66 6.65
N ASN A 117 -23.47 -19.71 7.18
CA ASN A 117 -24.08 -20.55 8.20
C ASN A 117 -23.77 -20.00 9.59
N LEU A 118 -24.80 -19.78 10.40
CA LEU A 118 -24.61 -19.41 11.80
C LEU A 118 -24.17 -20.65 12.61
N LEU A 119 -23.04 -20.54 13.31
CA LEU A 119 -22.51 -21.59 14.17
C LEU A 119 -22.96 -21.43 15.62
N SER A 120 -22.87 -20.20 16.14
CA SER A 120 -23.31 -19.85 17.49
C SER A 120 -23.53 -18.36 17.61
N SER A 121 -24.44 -17.95 18.48
CA SER A 121 -24.79 -16.54 18.69
C SER A 121 -25.16 -16.28 20.14
N SER A 122 -24.78 -15.10 20.59
CA SER A 122 -25.11 -14.49 21.87
C SER A 122 -25.33 -12.99 21.65
N PRO A 123 -25.87 -12.24 22.63
CA PRO A 123 -26.18 -10.82 22.43
C PRO A 123 -25.00 -9.94 21.98
N ARG A 124 -23.75 -10.34 22.26
CA ARG A 124 -22.54 -9.57 21.94
C ARG A 124 -21.51 -10.30 21.07
N LEU A 125 -21.79 -11.53 20.67
CA LEU A 125 -20.84 -12.36 19.95
C LEU A 125 -21.58 -13.36 19.07
N SER A 126 -21.24 -13.36 17.78
CA SER A 126 -21.77 -14.29 16.79
C SER A 126 -20.64 -14.90 15.96
N PHE A 127 -20.77 -16.17 15.63
CA PHE A 127 -19.87 -16.92 14.77
C PHE A 127 -20.60 -17.48 13.57
N TYR A 128 -19.99 -17.32 12.39
CA TYR A 128 -20.50 -17.83 11.13
C TYR A 128 -19.40 -18.55 10.36
N GLU A 129 -19.80 -19.41 9.43
CA GLU A 129 -18.89 -20.02 8.47
C GLU A 129 -19.43 -19.98 7.03
N LYS A 130 -18.50 -19.98 6.07
CA LYS A 130 -18.80 -20.16 4.64
C LYS A 130 -17.67 -20.91 3.96
N GLY A 131 -17.85 -22.21 3.77
CA GLY A 131 -16.79 -23.10 3.27
C GLY A 131 -15.63 -23.16 4.25
N ASP A 132 -14.47 -22.67 3.82
CA ASP A 132 -13.26 -22.65 4.65
C ASP A 132 -13.05 -21.32 5.39
N LEU A 133 -13.97 -20.36 5.25
CA LEU A 133 -13.94 -19.09 5.98
C LEU A 133 -14.73 -19.17 7.28
N LEU A 134 -14.20 -18.52 8.30
CA LEU A 134 -14.84 -18.23 9.58
C LEU A 134 -15.03 -16.72 9.70
N LEU A 135 -16.16 -16.31 10.28
CA LEU A 135 -16.46 -14.93 10.64
C LEU A 135 -16.82 -14.88 12.12
N LYS A 136 -16.17 -13.98 12.85
CA LYS A 136 -16.50 -13.61 14.23
C LYS A 136 -16.97 -12.16 14.24
N ILE A 137 -18.12 -11.89 14.86
CA ILE A 137 -18.62 -10.52 15.08
C ILE A 137 -18.78 -10.30 16.58
N GLU A 138 -18.18 -9.24 17.10
CA GLU A 138 -18.20 -8.86 18.51
C GLU A 138 -18.70 -7.43 18.71
N LEU A 139 -19.45 -7.22 19.79
CA LEU A 139 -19.96 -5.91 20.20
C LEU A 139 -19.38 -5.49 21.54
N PHE A 140 -18.88 -4.26 21.60
CA PHE A 140 -18.32 -3.69 22.82
C PHE A 140 -18.89 -2.31 23.10
N ASN A 141 -18.97 -1.98 24.38
CA ASN A 141 -19.17 -0.59 24.81
C ASN A 141 -17.83 0.17 24.80
N GLN A 142 -16.74 -0.52 25.14
CA GLN A 142 -15.38 0.01 25.17
C GLN A 142 -14.37 -1.14 25.07
N LYS A 143 -13.20 -0.89 24.47
CA LYS A 143 -12.09 -1.84 24.38
C LYS A 143 -11.05 -1.58 25.47
N GLU A 144 -10.36 -2.63 25.92
CA GLU A 144 -9.26 -2.52 26.90
C GLU A 144 -8.13 -1.59 26.40
N GLN A 145 -7.83 -1.66 25.09
CA GLN A 145 -6.83 -0.82 24.44
C GLN A 145 -7.21 0.67 24.48
N ASP A 146 -8.50 1.00 24.41
CA ASP A 146 -8.97 2.37 24.55
C ASP A 146 -8.79 2.88 25.98
N ILE A 147 -9.08 2.04 26.97
CA ILE A 147 -8.85 2.36 28.39
C ILE A 147 -7.36 2.62 28.64
N LYS A 148 -6.48 1.74 28.14
CA LYS A 148 -5.02 1.87 28.28
C LYS A 148 -4.49 3.17 27.66
N SER A 149 -4.99 3.56 26.50
CA SER A 149 -4.59 4.79 25.80
C SER A 149 -5.44 6.01 26.18
N SER A 150 -6.25 5.92 27.24
CA SER A 150 -7.13 7.00 27.72
C SER A 150 -8.04 7.61 26.63
N ARG A 151 -8.50 6.79 25.68
CA ARG A 151 -9.43 7.19 24.63
C ARG A 151 -10.86 7.10 25.14
N THR A 152 -11.59 8.20 25.02
CA THR A 152 -13.00 8.30 25.40
C THR A 152 -13.87 8.49 24.17
N PHE A 153 -15.07 7.90 24.20
CA PHE A 153 -16.12 8.08 23.20
C PHE A 153 -17.39 8.59 23.90
N PRO A 154 -18.28 9.31 23.19
CA PRO A 154 -19.59 9.64 23.73
C PRO A 154 -20.35 8.38 24.14
N GLU A 155 -21.19 8.46 25.19
CA GLU A 155 -21.92 7.29 25.73
C GLU A 155 -22.85 6.61 24.71
N SER A 156 -23.27 7.35 23.68
CA SER A 156 -24.09 6.85 22.57
C SER A 156 -23.30 6.03 21.55
N TYR A 157 -21.98 5.89 21.68
CA TYR A 157 -21.17 5.13 20.75
C TYR A 157 -21.04 3.67 21.17
N ARG A 158 -20.94 2.80 20.17
CA ARG A 158 -20.69 1.37 20.32
C ARG A 158 -19.61 0.93 19.36
N ILE A 159 -18.96 -0.17 19.70
CA ILE A 159 -17.90 -0.77 18.88
C ILE A 159 -18.40 -2.08 18.31
N LEU A 160 -18.14 -2.29 17.02
CA LEU A 160 -18.28 -3.58 16.36
C LEU A 160 -16.92 -4.00 15.82
N GLU A 161 -16.50 -5.21 16.15
CA GLU A 161 -15.35 -5.86 15.54
C GLU A 161 -15.82 -7.06 14.72
N ALA A 162 -15.31 -7.17 13.50
CA ALA A 162 -15.54 -8.31 12.63
C ALA A 162 -14.20 -8.89 12.18
N THR A 163 -13.96 -10.16 12.45
CA THR A 163 -12.77 -10.89 12.02
C THR A 163 -13.17 -11.99 11.05
N ILE A 164 -12.59 -11.97 9.86
CA ILE A 164 -12.74 -13.01 8.83
C ILE A 164 -11.39 -13.65 8.59
N HIS A 165 -11.31 -14.97 8.66
CA HIS A 165 -10.10 -15.69 8.30
C HIS A 165 -10.44 -17.09 7.79
N ASN A 166 -9.51 -17.72 7.06
CA ASN A 166 -9.69 -19.13 6.73
C ASN A 166 -9.37 -20.02 7.96
N LYS A 167 -9.96 -21.22 8.00
CA LYS A 167 -9.85 -22.18 9.12
C LYS A 167 -8.42 -22.57 9.50
N ALA A 168 -7.47 -22.46 8.58
CA ALA A 168 -6.06 -22.77 8.80
C ALA A 168 -5.24 -21.56 9.31
N TYR A 169 -5.81 -20.36 9.34
CA TYR A 169 -5.11 -19.17 9.83
C TYR A 169 -4.99 -19.21 11.34
N THR A 170 -3.78 -18.95 11.85
CA THR A 170 -3.52 -18.84 13.30
C THR A 170 -3.28 -17.38 13.64
N ILE A 171 -4.01 -16.86 14.62
CA ILE A 171 -3.88 -15.49 15.11
C ILE A 171 -3.18 -15.55 16.46
N ASP A 172 -2.02 -14.92 16.60
CA ASP A 172 -1.36 -14.72 17.89
C ASP A 172 -1.65 -13.33 18.47
N GLN A 173 -1.44 -13.18 19.78
CA GLN A 173 -1.73 -11.93 20.49
C GLN A 173 -0.86 -10.75 20.03
N GLU A 174 0.38 -11.02 19.63
CA GLU A 174 1.27 -9.96 19.15
C GLU A 174 0.69 -9.35 17.87
N PHE A 175 0.26 -10.20 16.94
CA PHE A 175 -0.37 -9.82 15.69
C PHE A 175 -1.65 -9.00 15.90
N GLU A 176 -2.53 -9.39 16.83
CA GLU A 176 -3.75 -8.64 17.16
C GLU A 176 -3.47 -7.25 17.76
N SER A 177 -2.31 -7.06 18.41
CA SER A 177 -1.96 -5.79 19.04
C SER A 177 -1.45 -4.73 18.07
N ARG A 178 -0.94 -5.13 16.90
CA ARG A 178 -0.27 -4.23 15.93
C ARG A 178 -1.13 -3.07 15.46
N PRO A 179 -2.42 -3.26 15.10
CA PRO A 179 -3.25 -2.13 14.68
C PRO A 179 -3.40 -1.06 15.77
N TRP A 180 -3.44 -1.47 17.03
CA TRP A 180 -3.56 -0.57 18.19
C TRP A 180 -2.31 0.26 18.41
N ALA A 181 -1.12 -0.36 18.35
CA ALA A 181 0.14 0.36 18.43
C ALA A 181 0.24 1.44 17.34
N ILE A 182 -0.25 1.14 16.14
CA ILE A 182 -0.29 2.11 15.04
C ILE A 182 -1.38 3.16 15.26
N LEU A 183 -2.50 2.85 15.91
CA LEU A 183 -3.45 3.89 16.31
C LEU A 183 -2.84 4.85 17.35
N ASP A 184 -2.03 4.34 18.30
CA ASP A 184 -1.32 5.14 19.31
C ASP A 184 -0.33 6.13 18.68
N SER A 185 0.16 5.84 17.46
CA SER A 185 1.10 6.69 16.73
C SER A 185 0.63 8.10 16.37
N GLY A 186 -0.68 8.37 16.47
CA GLY A 186 -1.29 9.65 16.06
C GLY A 186 -1.41 9.78 14.53
N ILE A 187 -1.80 10.94 14.03
CA ILE A 187 -2.00 11.18 12.59
C ILE A 187 -0.68 11.63 11.94
N ARG A 188 -0.42 11.19 10.70
CA ARG A 188 0.74 11.64 9.94
C ARG A 188 0.64 13.14 9.68
N LYS A 189 1.66 13.89 10.09
CA LYS A 189 1.84 15.29 9.68
C LYS A 189 2.30 15.36 8.23
N LYS A 190 1.58 16.11 7.40
CA LYS A 190 1.97 16.38 6.01
C LYS A 190 3.21 17.29 6.01
N ASP A 191 4.14 17.08 5.08
CA ASP A 191 5.25 17.99 4.84
C ASP A 191 4.74 19.28 4.16
N VAL A 192 5.55 20.35 4.24
CA VAL A 192 5.23 21.64 3.62
C VAL A 192 5.98 21.76 2.32
N ARG A 193 5.24 21.89 1.22
CA ARG A 193 5.77 22.13 -0.11
C ARG A 193 6.31 23.56 -0.24
N SER A 194 7.47 23.69 -0.88
CA SER A 194 7.99 24.96 -1.39
C SER A 194 7.45 25.25 -2.80
N GLU A 195 7.00 26.48 -3.03
CA GLU A 195 6.66 26.99 -4.37
C GLU A 195 7.88 27.45 -5.18
N LYS A 196 9.07 27.45 -4.55
CA LYS A 196 10.34 27.70 -5.21
C LYS A 196 11.04 26.36 -5.40
N PHE A 197 11.51 26.06 -6.60
CA PHE A 197 12.32 24.90 -6.95
C PHE A 197 13.00 25.16 -8.31
N GLU A 198 14.02 24.39 -8.65
CA GLU A 198 14.70 24.48 -9.95
C GLU A 198 14.11 23.48 -10.95
N GLU A 199 13.78 23.93 -12.14
CA GLU A 199 13.57 23.04 -13.29
C GLU A 199 14.83 23.09 -14.16
N ILE A 200 15.37 21.92 -14.51
CA ILE A 200 16.62 21.81 -15.28
C ILE A 200 16.43 20.99 -16.55
N SER A 201 17.36 21.17 -17.49
CA SER A 201 17.48 20.26 -18.63
C SER A 201 18.16 18.95 -18.22
N TYR A 202 17.89 17.89 -18.98
CA TYR A 202 18.53 16.57 -18.80
C TYR A 202 20.06 16.60 -18.81
N GLN A 203 20.66 17.56 -19.53
CA GLN A 203 22.11 17.70 -19.58
C GLN A 203 22.72 18.09 -18.22
N LYS A 204 22.00 18.89 -17.42
CA LYS A 204 22.45 19.31 -16.08
C LYS A 204 22.37 18.17 -15.06
N ILE A 205 21.54 17.15 -15.28
CA ILE A 205 21.47 15.97 -14.38
C ILE A 205 22.84 15.28 -14.28
N LEU A 206 23.64 15.34 -15.34
CA LEU A 206 24.94 14.69 -15.41
C LEU A 206 25.94 15.20 -14.36
N ASP A 207 25.75 16.41 -13.84
CA ASP A 207 26.60 16.98 -12.79
C ASP A 207 26.30 16.35 -11.42
N TYR A 208 25.12 15.76 -11.27
CA TYR A 208 24.61 15.11 -10.06
C TYR A 208 24.75 13.59 -10.07
N LEU A 209 25.43 13.01 -11.08
CA LEU A 209 25.74 11.58 -11.17
C LEU A 209 27.16 11.28 -10.64
N PRO A 210 27.41 10.12 -10.01
CA PRO A 210 26.45 9.03 -9.80
C PRO A 210 25.43 9.33 -8.70
N ALA A 211 24.26 8.70 -8.80
CA ALA A 211 23.13 8.93 -7.90
C ALA A 211 22.60 7.62 -7.32
N GLN A 212 21.99 7.72 -6.14
CA GLN A 212 21.13 6.67 -5.61
C GLN A 212 19.67 7.00 -5.93
N PHE A 213 18.80 5.99 -6.02
CA PHE A 213 17.40 6.17 -6.42
C PHE A 213 16.43 5.80 -5.29
N GLU A 214 15.41 6.63 -5.09
CA GLU A 214 14.19 6.31 -4.34
C GLU A 214 13.04 6.14 -5.35
N ILE A 215 12.29 5.05 -5.27
CA ILE A 215 11.12 4.82 -6.13
C ILE A 215 9.83 4.69 -5.30
N GLY A 216 8.78 5.35 -5.80
CA GLY A 216 7.40 5.17 -5.38
C GLY A 216 6.58 4.44 -6.44
N CYS A 217 5.25 4.54 -6.38
CA CYS A 217 4.38 3.77 -7.25
C CYS A 217 4.36 4.24 -8.72
N GLY A 218 4.81 5.46 -9.02
CA GLY A 218 4.73 6.04 -10.37
C GLY A 218 5.26 5.11 -11.49
N PRO A 219 6.52 4.63 -11.42
CA PRO A 219 7.04 3.68 -12.41
C PRO A 219 6.26 2.36 -12.53
N SER A 220 5.65 1.90 -11.44
CA SER A 220 4.85 0.67 -11.41
C SER A 220 3.50 0.83 -12.11
N ILE A 221 2.94 2.05 -12.13
CA ILE A 221 1.70 2.35 -12.86
C ILE A 221 1.89 2.13 -14.35
N GLU A 222 3.04 2.54 -14.91
CA GLU A 222 3.41 2.28 -16.31
C GLU A 222 3.52 0.77 -16.61
N ALA A 223 3.75 -0.07 -15.59
CA ALA A 223 3.78 -1.52 -15.70
C ALA A 223 2.39 -2.18 -15.60
N GLY A 224 1.32 -1.37 -15.50
CA GLY A 224 -0.06 -1.82 -15.31
C GLY A 224 -0.40 -2.22 -13.86
N ILE A 225 0.45 -1.88 -12.89
CA ILE A 225 0.15 -2.10 -11.47
C ILE A 225 -0.72 -0.94 -10.98
N PRO A 226 -1.90 -1.20 -10.37
CA PRO A 226 -2.78 -0.14 -9.91
C PRO A 226 -2.11 0.80 -8.90
N PRO A 227 -2.45 2.09 -8.89
CA PRO A 227 -1.99 3.04 -7.88
C PRO A 227 -2.59 2.76 -6.51
N LEU A 228 -2.02 3.33 -5.43
CA LEU A 228 -2.47 3.07 -4.06
C LEU A 228 -3.95 3.43 -3.82
N HIS A 229 -4.49 4.44 -4.50
CA HIS A 229 -5.90 4.83 -4.36
C HIS A 229 -6.87 3.73 -4.85
N PHE A 230 -6.41 2.79 -5.69
CA PHE A 230 -7.18 1.59 -6.02
C PHE A 230 -7.57 0.82 -4.74
N LEU A 231 -6.63 0.64 -3.81
CA LEU A 231 -6.91 -0.03 -2.54
C LEU A 231 -7.86 0.80 -1.65
N HIS A 232 -7.87 2.13 -1.78
CA HIS A 232 -8.85 2.95 -1.06
C HIS A 232 -10.27 2.64 -1.52
N HIS A 233 -10.47 2.33 -2.81
CA HIS A 233 -11.77 1.91 -3.33
C HIS A 233 -12.10 0.47 -2.91
N VAL A 234 -11.15 -0.46 -3.05
CA VAL A 234 -11.35 -1.87 -2.63
C VAL A 234 -11.76 -1.96 -1.16
N TYR A 235 -11.12 -1.16 -0.29
CA TYR A 235 -11.29 -1.25 1.16
C TYR A 235 -12.16 -0.15 1.78
N TYR A 236 -12.83 0.66 0.96
CA TYR A 236 -13.71 1.74 1.42
C TYR A 236 -13.01 2.67 2.42
N VAL A 237 -11.85 3.21 2.03
CA VAL A 237 -11.01 4.06 2.90
C VAL A 237 -11.30 5.54 2.69
N THR A 238 -11.55 5.93 1.45
CA THR A 238 -11.71 7.33 1.05
C THR A 238 -12.73 7.41 -0.08
N ASN A 239 -13.60 8.41 -0.03
CA ASN A 239 -14.57 8.69 -1.07
C ASN A 239 -13.84 9.25 -2.30
N LYS A 240 -14.11 8.68 -3.47
CA LYS A 240 -13.48 9.06 -4.73
C LYS A 240 -13.79 10.51 -5.12
N LYS A 241 -15.00 10.99 -4.83
CA LYS A 241 -15.52 12.27 -5.35
C LYS A 241 -14.97 13.49 -4.61
N ASP A 242 -14.89 13.41 -3.29
CA ASP A 242 -14.54 14.55 -2.43
C ASP A 242 -13.28 14.29 -1.58
N HIS A 243 -12.65 13.13 -1.75
CA HIS A 243 -11.45 12.70 -1.03
C HIS A 243 -11.59 12.66 0.50
N THR A 244 -12.82 12.65 1.02
CA THR A 244 -13.11 12.52 2.46
C THR A 244 -13.00 11.07 2.94
N PHE A 245 -12.84 10.88 4.24
CA PHE A 245 -12.78 9.56 4.85
C PHE A 245 -14.15 8.89 4.84
N ILE A 246 -14.18 7.61 4.48
CA ILE A 246 -15.36 6.77 4.67
C ILE A 246 -15.38 6.33 6.13
N LEU A 247 -16.21 7.01 6.92
CA LEU A 247 -16.35 6.82 8.37
C LEU A 247 -17.80 6.54 8.80
N GLY A 248 -18.78 6.63 7.90
CA GLY A 248 -20.19 6.38 8.20
C GLY A 248 -20.66 4.99 7.79
N SER A 249 -21.73 4.51 8.44
CA SER A 249 -22.32 3.19 8.18
C SER A 249 -22.99 3.06 6.81
N LYS A 250 -23.35 4.19 6.17
CA LYS A 250 -24.03 4.18 4.86
C LYS A 250 -23.02 4.06 3.71
N GLU A 251 -21.85 4.64 3.87
CA GLU A 251 -20.79 4.69 2.86
C GLU A 251 -19.88 3.46 2.92
N ASP A 252 -19.62 2.91 4.12
CA ASP A 252 -18.81 1.71 4.27
C ASP A 252 -19.58 0.45 3.88
N ARG A 253 -19.27 -0.11 2.71
CA ARG A 253 -19.89 -1.35 2.22
C ARG A 253 -18.95 -2.55 2.26
N LEU A 254 -17.77 -2.41 2.88
CA LEU A 254 -16.74 -3.45 2.82
C LEU A 254 -17.24 -4.78 3.34
N LEU A 255 -17.75 -4.81 4.59
CA LEU A 255 -18.19 -6.06 5.20
C LEU A 255 -19.42 -6.62 4.48
N TYR A 256 -20.39 -5.78 4.13
CA TYR A 256 -21.54 -6.19 3.32
C TYR A 256 -21.11 -6.93 2.04
N GLU A 257 -20.20 -6.36 1.25
CA GLU A 257 -19.76 -6.97 -0.02
C GLU A 257 -19.00 -8.29 0.17
N ILE A 258 -18.16 -8.40 1.20
CA ILE A 258 -17.48 -9.67 1.54
C ILE A 258 -18.54 -10.73 1.88
N LEU A 259 -19.58 -10.36 2.60
CA LEU A 259 -20.59 -11.30 3.04
C LEU A 259 -21.51 -11.71 1.89
N SER A 260 -22.05 -10.74 1.14
CA SER A 260 -23.02 -10.98 0.07
C SER A 260 -22.42 -11.61 -1.19
N ASN A 261 -21.17 -11.29 -1.53
CA ASN A 261 -20.47 -11.80 -2.71
C ASN A 261 -18.99 -12.07 -2.40
N THR A 262 -18.76 -13.07 -1.56
CA THR A 262 -17.45 -13.41 -1.00
C THR A 262 -16.38 -13.59 -2.07
N GLU A 263 -16.57 -14.52 -3.00
CA GLU A 263 -15.58 -14.81 -4.04
C GLU A 263 -15.32 -13.58 -4.93
N GLY A 264 -16.38 -12.86 -5.34
CA GLY A 264 -16.24 -11.65 -6.16
C GLY A 264 -15.50 -10.53 -5.44
N LYS A 265 -15.72 -10.35 -4.13
CA LYS A 265 -15.00 -9.35 -3.35
C LYS A 265 -13.52 -9.72 -3.16
N TYR A 266 -13.22 -10.99 -2.94
CA TYR A 266 -11.84 -11.45 -2.82
C TYR A 266 -11.06 -11.30 -4.13
N ILE A 267 -11.69 -11.47 -5.30
CA ILE A 267 -11.07 -11.15 -6.61
C ILE A 267 -10.57 -9.70 -6.63
N ASN A 268 -11.38 -8.75 -6.16
CA ASN A 268 -10.99 -7.35 -6.10
C ASN A 268 -9.83 -7.09 -5.11
N MET A 269 -9.80 -7.81 -3.99
CA MET A 269 -8.75 -7.67 -2.97
C MET A 269 -7.39 -8.20 -3.44
N VAL A 270 -7.37 -9.31 -4.17
CA VAL A 270 -6.12 -9.92 -4.65
C VAL A 270 -5.58 -9.30 -5.95
N GLU A 271 -6.36 -8.44 -6.60
CA GLU A 271 -6.04 -7.88 -7.93
C GLU A 271 -4.70 -7.15 -7.95
N MET A 272 -4.40 -6.32 -6.93
CA MET A 272 -3.13 -5.60 -6.88
C MET A 272 -1.94 -6.57 -6.79
N TYR A 273 -2.02 -7.58 -5.92
CA TYR A 273 -0.98 -8.60 -5.80
C TYR A 273 -0.80 -9.37 -7.11
N LEU A 274 -1.91 -9.75 -7.75
CA LEU A 274 -1.88 -10.41 -9.05
C LEU A 274 -1.17 -9.55 -10.10
N LYS A 275 -1.48 -8.26 -10.18
CA LYS A 275 -0.83 -7.32 -11.11
C LYS A 275 0.66 -7.22 -10.82
N CYS A 276 1.07 -7.07 -9.56
CA CYS A 276 2.48 -7.14 -9.17
C CYS A 276 3.15 -8.42 -9.68
N PHE A 277 2.51 -9.58 -9.50
CA PHE A 277 3.05 -10.87 -9.93
C PHE A 277 3.21 -10.98 -11.45
N ILE A 278 2.22 -10.58 -12.25
CA ILE A 278 2.24 -10.79 -13.71
C ILE A 278 2.97 -9.68 -14.49
N SER A 279 3.05 -8.47 -13.96
CA SER A 279 3.66 -7.33 -14.66
C SER A 279 5.13 -7.54 -15.04
N GLU A 280 5.54 -6.90 -16.13
CA GLU A 280 6.92 -6.92 -16.63
C GLU A 280 7.62 -5.59 -16.34
N PRO A 281 8.96 -5.59 -16.14
CA PRO A 281 9.72 -4.36 -16.04
C PRO A 281 9.58 -3.47 -17.30
N THR A 282 9.18 -2.22 -17.09
CA THR A 282 9.04 -1.16 -18.10
C THR A 282 10.41 -0.65 -18.59
N PRO A 283 10.46 0.23 -19.62
CA PRO A 283 11.69 0.91 -20.03
C PRO A 283 12.41 1.60 -18.88
N PHE A 284 11.67 2.19 -17.93
CA PHE A 284 12.25 2.76 -16.71
C PHE A 284 13.14 1.77 -15.95
N TYR A 285 12.63 0.59 -15.57
CA TYR A 285 13.39 -0.38 -14.78
C TYR A 285 14.59 -0.94 -15.56
N LYS A 286 14.42 -1.19 -16.86
CA LYS A 286 15.53 -1.59 -17.72
C LYS A 286 16.60 -0.49 -17.82
N GLY A 287 16.16 0.76 -17.84
CA GLY A 287 17.02 1.93 -17.80
C GLY A 287 17.82 2.03 -16.51
N LEU A 288 17.23 1.73 -15.35
CA LEU A 288 17.99 1.64 -14.08
C LEU A 288 19.15 0.65 -14.18
N LYS A 289 18.93 -0.52 -14.82
CA LYS A 289 20.02 -1.49 -15.02
C LYS A 289 21.11 -0.95 -15.93
N ILE A 290 20.75 -0.25 -17.00
CA ILE A 290 21.70 0.44 -17.88
C ILE A 290 22.51 1.50 -17.10
N LEU A 291 21.86 2.28 -16.24
CA LEU A 291 22.55 3.29 -15.43
C LEU A 291 23.52 2.66 -14.42
N GLU A 292 23.18 1.52 -13.84
CA GLU A 292 24.07 0.75 -12.95
C GLU A 292 25.29 0.24 -13.73
N GLU A 293 25.08 -0.36 -14.90
CA GLU A 293 26.18 -0.83 -15.78
C GLU A 293 27.08 0.32 -16.27
N MET A 294 26.53 1.53 -16.39
CA MET A 294 27.29 2.74 -16.71
C MET A 294 28.03 3.35 -15.51
N GLY A 295 27.82 2.86 -14.28
CA GLY A 295 28.36 3.45 -13.05
C GLY A 295 27.71 4.79 -12.69
N CYS A 296 26.51 5.06 -13.23
CA CYS A 296 25.73 6.28 -12.95
C CYS A 296 24.70 6.08 -11.83
N LEU A 297 24.31 4.82 -11.57
CA LEU A 297 23.49 4.41 -10.44
C LEU A 297 24.37 3.70 -9.41
N VAL A 298 24.29 4.12 -8.15
CA VAL A 298 25.06 3.53 -7.03
C VAL A 298 24.16 3.14 -5.87
N GLY A 299 24.58 2.12 -5.13
CA GLY A 299 23.84 1.58 -3.99
C GLY A 299 22.57 0.79 -4.38
N PRO A 300 21.87 0.22 -3.39
CA PRO A 300 20.57 -0.40 -3.61
C PRO A 300 19.50 0.66 -3.93
N ILE A 301 18.50 0.29 -4.73
CA ILE A 301 17.31 1.11 -4.97
C ILE A 301 16.46 1.14 -3.72
N ILE A 302 16.22 2.32 -3.17
CA ILE A 302 15.31 2.51 -2.04
C ILE A 302 13.88 2.46 -2.59
N THR A 303 13.05 1.54 -2.11
CA THR A 303 11.70 1.33 -2.69
C THR A 303 10.60 1.31 -1.65
N ASN A 304 9.51 2.00 -1.98
CA ASN A 304 8.24 1.93 -1.26
C ASN A 304 7.31 0.84 -1.78
N ASN A 305 7.68 0.16 -2.87
CA ASN A 305 6.84 -0.78 -3.58
C ASN A 305 7.22 -2.22 -3.24
N PHE A 306 6.20 -3.09 -3.14
CA PHE A 306 6.37 -4.53 -2.90
C PHE A 306 6.32 -5.36 -4.20
N ASP A 307 6.29 -4.72 -5.37
CA ASP A 307 6.11 -5.37 -6.68
C ASP A 307 7.30 -6.22 -7.14
N GLY A 308 8.49 -5.96 -6.61
CA GLY A 308 9.73 -6.64 -6.94
C GLY A 308 10.27 -6.38 -8.36
N LEU A 309 9.75 -5.39 -9.09
CA LEU A 309 10.19 -5.09 -10.46
C LEU A 309 11.67 -4.69 -10.54
N VAL A 310 12.20 -4.04 -9.50
CA VAL A 310 13.64 -3.73 -9.37
C VAL A 310 14.48 -5.01 -9.37
N THR A 311 14.15 -5.97 -8.49
CA THR A 311 14.89 -7.23 -8.43
C THR A 311 14.79 -8.05 -9.71
N ARG A 312 13.71 -7.92 -10.48
CA ARG A 312 13.53 -8.63 -11.75
C ARG A 312 14.48 -8.17 -12.84
N VAL A 313 15.02 -6.95 -12.75
CA VAL A 313 16.09 -6.46 -13.65
C VAL A 313 17.49 -6.67 -13.07
N GLY A 314 17.62 -7.44 -11.98
CA GLY A 314 18.90 -7.82 -11.39
C GLY A 314 19.52 -6.77 -10.47
N LEU A 315 18.75 -5.77 -10.04
CA LEU A 315 19.20 -4.74 -9.11
C LEU A 315 18.87 -5.13 -7.66
N LYS A 316 19.70 -4.67 -6.72
CA LYS A 316 19.41 -4.77 -5.30
C LYS A 316 18.38 -3.70 -4.91
N GLU A 317 17.44 -4.04 -4.04
CA GLU A 317 16.49 -3.11 -3.46
C GLU A 317 16.62 -3.06 -1.94
N LYS A 318 16.26 -1.92 -1.36
CA LYS A 318 16.08 -1.70 0.07
C LYS A 318 14.60 -1.36 0.29
N TYR A 319 13.83 -2.30 0.81
CA TYR A 319 12.39 -2.10 1.02
C TYR A 319 12.12 -1.38 2.35
N ILE A 320 11.51 -0.20 2.26
CA ILE A 320 11.32 0.71 3.42
C ILE A 320 9.86 0.86 3.85
N ARG A 321 8.92 0.26 3.13
CA ARG A 321 7.49 0.34 3.45
C ARG A 321 7.03 -0.84 4.32
N ARG A 322 7.56 -0.93 5.53
CA ARG A 322 7.12 -1.97 6.48
C ARG A 322 5.96 -1.48 7.32
N PHE A 323 4.87 -2.24 7.32
CA PHE A 323 3.61 -1.85 7.94
C PHE A 323 3.75 -1.64 9.46
N GLU A 324 4.48 -2.52 10.14
CA GLU A 324 4.73 -2.48 11.59
C GLU A 324 5.62 -1.30 12.01
N GLU A 325 6.36 -0.72 11.07
CA GLU A 325 7.41 0.25 11.32
C GLU A 325 6.92 1.70 11.17
N THR A 326 5.67 2.02 11.51
CA THR A 326 5.14 3.40 11.36
C THR A 326 5.94 4.47 12.12
N HIS A 327 6.70 4.07 13.14
CA HIS A 327 7.60 4.92 13.93
C HIS A 327 9.08 4.77 13.64
N ILE A 328 9.47 3.78 12.85
CA ILE A 328 10.87 3.57 12.53
C ILE A 328 11.10 4.36 11.25
N ILE A 329 11.79 5.49 11.39
CA ILE A 329 12.50 6.07 10.27
C ILE A 329 13.62 5.05 9.99
N PRO A 330 13.55 4.30 8.89
CA PRO A 330 14.60 3.34 8.59
C PRO A 330 15.93 4.09 8.52
N GLU A 331 16.97 3.52 9.12
CA GLU A 331 18.32 4.01 8.87
C GLU A 331 18.63 3.79 7.39
N ILE A 332 18.85 4.89 6.67
CA ILE A 332 19.19 4.86 5.25
C ILE A 332 20.69 5.08 5.12
N ASP A 333 21.39 4.00 4.81
CA ASP A 333 22.79 4.04 4.41
C ASP A 333 22.90 4.48 2.95
N PHE A 334 23.04 5.79 2.74
CA PHE A 334 23.32 6.33 1.42
C PHE A 334 24.71 5.90 0.96
N HIS A 335 24.82 5.53 -0.32
CA HIS A 335 26.12 5.14 -0.88
C HIS A 335 27.11 6.32 -0.81
N PRO A 336 28.37 6.11 -0.37
CA PRO A 336 29.32 7.20 -0.16
C PRO A 336 29.64 7.99 -1.43
N ASP A 337 29.57 7.34 -2.59
CA ASP A 337 29.82 7.99 -3.89
C ASP A 337 28.61 8.74 -4.45
N ALA A 338 27.42 8.59 -3.85
CA ALA A 338 26.22 9.25 -4.36
C ALA A 338 26.35 10.78 -4.22
N ARG A 339 26.11 11.50 -5.31
CA ARG A 339 26.07 12.98 -5.31
C ARG A 339 24.65 13.52 -5.14
N SER A 340 23.67 12.70 -5.46
CA SER A 340 22.25 13.04 -5.38
C SER A 340 21.38 11.84 -5.05
N LEU A 341 20.17 12.12 -4.59
CA LEU A 341 19.06 11.18 -4.52
C LEU A 341 18.06 11.54 -5.62
N ILE A 342 17.87 10.64 -6.58
CA ILE A 342 16.84 10.77 -7.61
C ILE A 342 15.56 10.06 -7.13
N VAL A 343 14.50 10.83 -6.94
CA VAL A 343 13.21 10.38 -6.42
C VAL A 343 12.22 10.28 -7.57
N VAL A 344 11.71 9.07 -7.83
CA VAL A 344 10.85 8.81 -9.00
C VAL A 344 9.46 8.36 -8.55
N GLY A 345 8.43 9.12 -8.92
CA GLY A 345 7.03 8.72 -8.75
C GLY A 345 6.62 8.50 -7.29
N SER A 346 7.16 9.29 -6.36
CA SER A 346 6.96 9.15 -4.93
C SER A 346 6.54 10.48 -4.30
N HIS A 347 5.24 10.67 -4.09
CA HIS A 347 4.68 11.99 -3.72
C HIS A 347 5.06 12.51 -2.33
N ALA A 348 5.20 11.63 -1.34
CA ALA A 348 5.38 12.02 0.05
C ALA A 348 6.58 11.33 0.70
N ASP A 349 7.36 12.06 1.49
CA ASP A 349 8.52 11.52 2.22
C ASP A 349 8.11 10.90 3.56
N ARG A 350 7.23 9.90 3.50
CA ARG A 350 6.64 9.27 4.71
C ARG A 350 7.67 8.57 5.59
N ARG A 351 8.81 8.19 5.02
CA ARG A 351 9.91 7.49 5.70
C ARG A 351 11.14 8.37 5.94
N LYS A 352 11.04 9.67 5.67
CA LYS A 352 12.10 10.65 5.90
C LYS A 352 13.41 10.31 5.17
N VAL A 353 13.32 9.63 4.02
CA VAL A 353 14.46 9.30 3.16
C VAL A 353 15.05 10.58 2.59
N ARG A 354 14.21 11.48 2.07
CA ARG A 354 14.67 12.72 1.44
C ARG A 354 15.20 13.68 2.49
N ALA A 355 14.51 13.78 3.62
CA ALA A 355 15.01 14.53 4.77
C ALA A 355 16.40 14.01 5.25
N ALA A 356 16.61 12.68 5.26
CA ALA A 356 17.91 12.10 5.59
C ALA A 356 18.98 12.37 4.51
N ALA A 357 18.61 12.30 3.23
CA ALA A 357 19.49 12.62 2.11
C ALA A 357 19.96 14.08 2.15
N ARG A 358 19.04 15.03 2.40
CA ARG A 358 19.38 16.46 2.56
C ARG A 358 20.35 16.68 3.72
N LYS A 359 20.13 16.01 4.87
CA LYS A 359 21.06 16.05 6.02
C LYS A 359 22.47 15.52 5.70
N LYS A 360 22.59 14.64 4.70
CA LYS A 360 23.88 14.13 4.20
C LYS A 360 24.48 15.02 3.09
N GLY A 361 23.83 16.11 2.74
CA GLY A 361 24.29 17.04 1.70
C GLY A 361 24.00 16.56 0.27
N LEU A 362 23.15 15.56 0.09
CA LEU A 362 22.74 15.10 -1.24
C LEU A 362 21.74 16.08 -1.86
N LYS A 363 21.92 16.38 -3.14
CA LYS A 363 20.91 17.09 -3.94
C LYS A 363 19.71 16.16 -4.15
N ILE A 364 18.49 16.68 -3.98
CA ILE A 364 17.27 15.92 -4.29
C ILE A 364 16.79 16.31 -5.70
N ILE A 365 16.52 15.30 -6.51
CA ILE A 365 16.00 15.47 -7.87
C ILE A 365 14.73 14.64 -8.00
N TYR A 366 13.61 15.29 -8.24
CA TYR A 366 12.32 14.65 -8.44
C TYR A 366 12.06 14.40 -9.92
N ILE A 367 11.54 13.21 -10.22
CA ILE A 367 10.96 12.84 -11.51
C ILE A 367 9.53 12.41 -11.22
N ASP A 368 8.58 13.29 -11.47
CA ASP A 368 7.17 13.06 -11.19
C ASP A 368 6.31 13.98 -12.07
N PRO A 369 5.26 13.48 -12.73
CA PRO A 369 4.35 14.33 -13.50
C PRO A 369 3.51 15.28 -12.61
N GLU A 370 3.52 15.12 -11.29
CA GLU A 370 2.70 15.84 -10.31
C GLU A 370 1.20 15.65 -10.53
N GLY A 371 0.80 14.43 -10.87
CA GLY A 371 -0.58 14.05 -11.10
C GLY A 371 -0.71 12.70 -11.77
N TYR A 372 -1.94 12.32 -12.09
CA TYR A 372 -2.26 11.07 -12.77
C TYR A 372 -3.43 11.26 -13.73
N SER A 373 -3.46 10.47 -14.80
CA SER A 373 -4.59 10.43 -15.71
C SER A 373 -5.67 9.46 -15.20
N GLU A 374 -6.91 9.91 -15.17
CA GLU A 374 -8.10 9.11 -14.88
C GLU A 374 -9.20 9.50 -15.88
N ASP A 375 -9.79 8.52 -16.57
CA ASP A 375 -10.88 8.72 -17.55
C ASP A 375 -10.60 9.85 -18.58
N GLU A 376 -9.37 9.85 -19.13
CA GLU A 376 -8.84 10.87 -20.08
C GLU A 376 -8.57 12.27 -19.49
N GLU A 377 -8.87 12.51 -18.21
CA GLU A 377 -8.57 13.74 -17.49
C GLU A 377 -7.27 13.61 -16.69
N PHE A 378 -6.44 14.67 -16.68
CA PHE A 378 -5.29 14.73 -15.80
C PHE A 378 -5.68 15.39 -14.47
N ILE A 379 -5.58 14.63 -13.39
CA ILE A 379 -5.86 15.09 -12.02
C ILE A 379 -4.54 15.54 -11.38
N PRO A 380 -4.39 16.84 -11.05
CA PRO A 380 -3.20 17.34 -10.36
C PRO A 380 -3.03 16.70 -8.98
N TYR A 381 -1.82 16.26 -8.69
CA TYR A 381 -1.44 15.69 -7.40
C TYR A 381 0.01 16.10 -7.07
N PRO A 382 0.23 17.34 -6.62
CA PRO A 382 1.55 17.91 -6.43
C PRO A 382 2.35 17.17 -5.34
N LEU A 383 3.67 17.14 -5.52
CA LEU A 383 4.61 16.60 -4.54
C LEU A 383 4.50 17.33 -3.20
N GLU A 384 4.51 16.57 -2.10
CA GLU A 384 4.31 17.12 -0.76
C GLU A 384 5.61 17.67 -0.14
N SER A 385 6.74 17.05 -0.44
CA SER A 385 8.01 17.29 0.28
C SER A 385 9.08 18.03 -0.53
N LEU A 386 8.66 18.76 -1.58
CA LEU A 386 9.53 19.57 -2.42
C LEU A 386 10.01 20.81 -1.65
N GLU A 387 11.31 21.07 -1.64
CA GLU A 387 11.96 22.20 -0.97
C GLU A 387 12.59 23.18 -1.99
N ALA A 388 12.95 24.38 -1.52
CA ALA A 388 13.47 25.50 -2.34
C ALA A 388 14.65 25.12 -3.24
N ASP A 389 15.55 24.30 -2.72
CA ASP A 389 16.79 23.93 -3.37
C ASP A 389 16.69 22.58 -4.11
N ASP A 390 15.50 21.99 -4.23
CA ASP A 390 15.32 20.75 -4.97
C ASP A 390 15.17 21.01 -6.48
N ILE A 391 15.38 19.96 -7.26
CA ILE A 391 15.11 19.94 -8.70
C ILE A 391 13.85 19.14 -8.99
N LEU A 392 13.01 19.62 -9.90
CA LEU A 392 11.86 18.90 -10.41
C LEU A 392 11.93 18.70 -11.94
N ILE A 393 11.64 17.49 -12.38
CA ILE A 393 11.44 17.09 -13.77
C ILE A 393 10.00 16.57 -13.88
N ARG A 394 9.14 17.34 -14.56
CA ARG A 394 7.70 17.06 -14.71
C ARG A 394 7.43 16.09 -15.86
N GLU A 395 7.94 14.88 -15.76
CA GLU A 395 7.75 13.83 -16.77
C GLU A 395 7.42 12.49 -16.14
N SER A 396 6.89 11.57 -16.95
CA SER A 396 6.72 10.19 -16.55
C SER A 396 8.06 9.48 -16.42
N ALA A 397 8.08 8.38 -15.66
CA ALA A 397 9.30 7.70 -15.28
C ALA A 397 10.07 7.16 -16.49
N SER A 398 9.37 6.50 -17.43
CA SER A 398 10.04 5.94 -18.61
C SER A 398 10.59 7.01 -19.55
N ILE A 399 9.84 8.10 -19.79
CA ILE A 399 10.30 9.18 -20.69
C ILE A 399 11.54 9.86 -20.10
N ALA A 400 11.50 10.20 -18.81
CA ALA A 400 12.64 10.81 -18.15
C ALA A 400 13.87 9.91 -18.16
N MET A 401 13.70 8.61 -17.95
CA MET A 401 14.81 7.65 -17.98
C MET A 401 15.45 7.55 -19.36
N GLU A 402 14.66 7.52 -20.44
CA GLU A 402 15.17 7.51 -21.81
C GLU A 402 16.00 8.76 -22.10
N ASN A 403 15.51 9.93 -21.69
CA ASN A 403 16.19 11.21 -21.86
C ASN A 403 17.50 11.30 -21.05
N ILE A 404 17.52 10.80 -19.81
CA ILE A 404 18.73 10.71 -18.98
C ILE A 404 19.78 9.84 -19.67
N ILE A 405 19.41 8.65 -20.15
CA ILE A 405 20.33 7.74 -20.82
C ILE A 405 20.87 8.37 -22.11
N ALA A 406 20.02 9.05 -22.89
CA ALA A 406 20.42 9.76 -24.10
C ALA A 406 21.46 10.85 -23.78
N ALA A 407 21.24 11.66 -22.74
CA ALA A 407 22.17 12.70 -22.31
C ALA A 407 23.53 12.12 -21.90
N ILE A 408 23.55 11.00 -21.15
CA ILE A 408 24.80 10.32 -20.75
C ILE A 408 25.57 9.83 -21.99
N LYS A 409 24.88 9.16 -22.92
CA LYS A 409 25.50 8.63 -24.15
C LYS A 409 26.05 9.76 -25.02
N GLY A 410 25.30 10.86 -25.18
CA GLY A 410 25.74 12.04 -25.92
C GLY A 410 27.02 12.66 -25.33
N LYS A 411 27.08 12.83 -24.00
CA LYS A 411 28.29 13.35 -23.33
C LYS A 411 29.50 12.41 -23.50
N ARG A 412 29.30 11.10 -23.40
CA ARG A 412 30.40 10.12 -23.60
C ARG A 412 30.90 10.08 -25.04
N ALA A 413 30.02 10.21 -26.02
CA ALA A 413 30.42 10.29 -27.42
C ALA A 413 31.30 11.53 -27.68
N LEU A 414 30.99 12.67 -27.07
CA LEU A 414 31.78 13.90 -27.21
C LEU A 414 33.16 13.85 -26.52
N ILE A 415 33.36 12.98 -25.53
CA ILE A 415 34.64 12.82 -24.82
C ILE A 415 35.57 11.82 -25.53
N ASN A 416 35.00 10.90 -26.32
CA ASN A 416 35.74 9.86 -27.06
C ASN A 416 36.08 10.27 -28.51
N VAL A 417 35.83 11.53 -28.88
CA VAL A 417 36.30 12.19 -30.10
C VAL A 417 37.40 13.16 -29.69
#